data_AF-A0A8I1PT96-F1
#
_entry.id   AF-A0A8I1PT96-F1
#
_cell.length_a   1.000
_cell.length_b   1.000
_cell.length_c   1.000
_cell.angle_alpha   90.00
_cell.angle_beta   90.00
_cell.angle_gamma   90.00
#
_symmetry.space_group_name_H-M   'P 1'
#
loop_
_entity.id
_entity.type
_entity.pdbx_description
1 polymer ?
#
loop_
_entity_poly.entity_id
_entity_poly.type
_entity_poly.pdbx_seq_one_letter_code
_entity_poly.pdbx_strand_id
1 'polypeptide(L)'
;MTLHISLATQAFVVQAGDRLVTVGSNPWDSDANKTIVVEARNGRAVIGYAGLAHVRGEPTGEWLTRKITGSVSPHEWNQFGGGPQIHLGDIRDRIIAGLQNELPLGQRTRPRYGLEVLISGWSYPRIWRRGRPAACWSWTITHSGNPRARCQIRRSQRFRFADPSRTWQYSAIGRDDLVDLPTLHKKLAVPGTHITPDVAEQALVEAIREAAHMPRSGVGTDVMSVYLNPLPWKFRQHARYFRDLTVKDIRLGYAPAIVAPTGIFPPQRMTRSGGHAFVFNGETPYEFQYDMETVPPWPDTPGVQSFGPVMGKPWR
;
A
#
# COMPACT_ATOMS: atom_id res chain seq x y z
N MET A 1 16.49 1.44 3.51
CA MET A 1 15.78 2.66 3.06
C MET A 1 14.47 2.19 2.44
N THR A 2 13.54 3.08 2.12
CA THR A 2 12.26 2.68 1.49
C THR A 2 11.83 3.78 0.51
N LEU A 3 11.13 3.42 -0.55
CA LEU A 3 10.42 4.31 -1.43
C LEU A 3 8.99 3.78 -1.64
N HIS A 4 8.00 4.63 -1.35
CA HIS A 4 6.62 4.42 -1.78
C HIS A 4 6.19 5.57 -2.69
N ILE A 5 5.44 5.26 -3.74
CA ILE A 5 4.84 6.22 -4.65
C ILE A 5 3.35 5.88 -4.78
N SER A 6 2.50 6.90 -4.75
CA SER A 6 1.07 6.77 -5.00
C SER A 6 0.65 7.70 -6.14
N LEU A 7 -0.17 7.18 -7.03
CA LEU A 7 -0.94 7.94 -8.01
C LEU A 7 -2.42 7.90 -7.60
N ALA A 8 -2.98 9.07 -7.34
CA ALA A 8 -4.39 9.27 -7.08
C ALA A 8 -5.05 9.94 -8.29
N THR A 9 -6.07 9.33 -8.87
CA THR A 9 -6.82 9.86 -10.02
C THR A 9 -8.31 10.01 -9.68
N GLN A 10 -9.09 10.61 -10.57
CA GLN A 10 -10.55 10.63 -10.44
C GLN A 10 -11.22 9.25 -10.62
N ALA A 11 -10.50 8.26 -11.16
CA ALA A 11 -11.06 6.94 -11.47
C ALA A 11 -10.49 5.83 -10.60
N PHE A 12 -9.29 5.99 -10.04
CA PHE A 12 -8.63 4.99 -9.22
C PHE A 12 -7.47 5.55 -8.39
N VAL A 13 -6.97 4.73 -7.47
CA VAL A 13 -5.71 4.94 -6.76
C VAL A 13 -4.80 3.74 -7.03
N VAL A 14 -3.54 4.00 -7.34
CA VAL A 14 -2.48 2.98 -7.36
C VAL A 14 -1.37 3.43 -6.40
N GLN A 15 -0.93 2.55 -5.51
CA GLN A 15 0.22 2.80 -4.66
C GLN A 15 1.19 1.65 -4.72
N ALA A 16 2.44 1.94 -5.06
CA ALA A 16 3.53 0.99 -5.13
C ALA A 16 4.61 1.32 -4.11
N GLY A 17 5.31 0.30 -3.61
CA GLY A 17 6.48 0.48 -2.76
C GLY A 17 7.42 -0.69 -2.78
N ASP A 18 8.70 -0.42 -2.55
CA ASP A 18 9.72 -1.46 -2.48
C ASP A 18 9.59 -2.32 -1.22
N ARG A 19 10.24 -3.49 -1.23
CA ARG A 19 10.16 -4.49 -0.16
C ARG A 19 11.40 -4.60 0.72
N LEU A 20 12.48 -3.92 0.39
CA LEU A 20 13.76 -4.09 1.05
C LEU A 20 13.85 -3.28 2.36
N VAL A 21 14.02 -3.94 3.49
CA VAL A 21 14.47 -3.32 4.74
C VAL A 21 15.99 -3.48 4.83
N THR A 22 16.66 -2.38 5.20
CA THR A 22 18.11 -2.35 5.39
C THR A 22 18.45 -1.96 6.82
N VAL A 23 19.57 -2.48 7.32
CA VAL A 23 20.23 -2.00 8.55
C VAL A 23 21.53 -1.33 8.13
N GLY A 24 21.59 -0.02 8.25
CA GLY A 24 22.62 0.77 7.57
C GLY A 24 22.51 0.59 6.05
N SER A 25 23.62 0.19 5.43
CA SER A 25 23.70 -0.11 3.99
C SER A 25 23.41 -1.57 3.65
N ASN A 26 23.25 -2.45 4.63
CA ASN A 26 23.15 -3.88 4.40
C ASN A 26 21.68 -4.32 4.30
N PRO A 27 21.33 -5.13 3.29
CA PRO A 27 20.04 -5.82 3.23
C PRO A 27 19.79 -6.60 4.53
N TRP A 28 18.61 -6.47 5.11
CA TRP A 28 18.20 -7.19 6.31
C TRP A 28 17.01 -8.11 6.04
N ASP A 29 15.97 -7.58 5.40
CA ASP A 29 14.79 -8.35 4.98
C ASP A 29 14.36 -7.85 3.60
N SER A 30 14.50 -8.68 2.57
CA SER A 30 14.12 -8.33 1.19
C SER A 30 12.61 -8.40 0.95
N ASP A 31 11.87 -9.04 1.85
CA ASP A 31 10.51 -9.48 1.64
C ASP A 31 9.51 -8.70 2.52
N ALA A 32 10.03 -7.81 3.38
CA ALA A 32 9.29 -7.08 4.39
C ALA A 32 8.02 -6.41 3.85
N ASN A 33 6.90 -6.64 4.53
CA ASN A 33 5.67 -5.93 4.21
C ASN A 33 5.70 -4.50 4.72
N LYS A 34 5.49 -3.53 3.81
CA LYS A 34 5.41 -2.10 4.10
C LYS A 34 4.07 -1.48 3.68
N THR A 35 3.09 -2.32 3.34
CA THR A 35 1.80 -1.90 2.81
C THR A 35 0.65 -2.46 3.65
N ILE A 36 -0.29 -1.60 4.00
CA ILE A 36 -1.53 -1.95 4.72
C ILE A 36 -2.71 -1.46 3.88
N VAL A 37 -3.68 -2.33 3.63
CA VAL A 37 -4.95 -1.97 3.01
C VAL A 37 -6.01 -1.84 4.10
N VAL A 38 -6.77 -0.76 4.07
CA VAL A 38 -7.82 -0.50 5.05
C VAL A 38 -9.15 -0.34 4.34
N GLU A 39 -10.12 -1.17 4.73
CA GLU A 39 -11.53 -0.98 4.43
C GLU A 39 -12.21 -0.42 5.69
N ALA A 40 -12.86 0.72 5.52
CA ALA A 40 -13.54 1.45 6.58
C ALA A 40 -15.01 1.65 6.22
N ARG A 41 -15.84 1.95 7.21
CA ARG A 41 -17.28 2.18 6.98
C ARG A 41 -17.57 3.32 6.00
N ASN A 42 -16.68 4.31 5.94
CA ASN A 42 -16.83 5.53 5.15
C ASN A 42 -15.80 5.63 4.02
N GLY A 43 -15.16 4.54 3.62
CA GLY A 43 -14.14 4.58 2.58
C GLY A 43 -13.10 3.50 2.67
N ARG A 44 -12.02 3.67 1.93
CA ARG A 44 -10.87 2.78 1.91
C ARG A 44 -9.60 3.52 1.67
N ALA A 45 -8.50 2.91 2.07
CA ALA A 45 -7.18 3.46 1.84
C ALA A 45 -6.13 2.37 1.73
N VAL A 46 -5.06 2.69 1.02
CA VAL A 46 -3.78 1.99 1.10
C VAL A 46 -2.83 2.88 1.89
N ILE A 47 -2.08 2.27 2.80
CA ILE A 47 -1.12 2.92 3.69
C ILE A 47 0.25 2.29 3.41
N GLY A 48 1.20 3.12 3.02
CA GLY A 48 2.61 2.78 2.88
C GLY A 48 3.41 3.51 3.94
N TYR A 49 4.55 2.96 4.35
CA TYR A 49 5.40 3.62 5.34
C TYR A 49 6.88 3.46 5.04
N ALA A 50 7.66 4.47 5.40
CA ALA A 50 9.10 4.53 5.22
C ALA A 50 9.77 5.08 6.49
N GLY A 51 10.97 4.57 6.79
CA GLY A 51 11.73 4.94 7.98
C GLY A 51 12.01 3.73 8.86
N LEU A 52 11.70 3.84 10.16
CA LEU A 52 12.00 2.78 11.13
C LEU A 52 11.30 1.45 10.81
N ALA A 53 12.06 0.36 10.89
CA ALA A 53 11.53 -1.00 10.76
C ALA A 53 10.74 -1.46 11.99
N HIS A 54 11.10 -0.94 13.16
CA HIS A 54 10.43 -1.22 14.43
C HIS A 54 10.16 0.06 15.22
N VAL A 55 9.01 0.10 15.90
CA VAL A 55 8.65 1.14 16.86
C VAL A 55 8.47 0.48 18.22
N ARG A 56 9.33 0.82 19.19
CA ARG A 56 9.31 0.24 20.55
C ARG A 56 9.43 -1.30 20.57
N GLY A 57 10.19 -1.87 19.64
CA GLY A 57 10.40 -3.32 19.52
C GLY A 57 9.32 -4.06 18.74
N GLU A 58 8.23 -3.40 18.38
CA GLU A 58 7.16 -3.93 17.52
C GLU A 58 7.47 -3.61 16.04
N PRO A 59 7.29 -4.54 15.09
CA PRO A 59 7.37 -4.23 13.66
C PRO A 59 6.46 -3.06 13.29
N THR A 60 6.95 -2.11 12.51
CA THR A 60 6.21 -0.86 12.24
C THR A 60 4.85 -1.10 11.59
N GLY A 61 4.71 -2.14 10.76
CA GLY A 61 3.43 -2.50 10.16
C GLY A 61 2.39 -2.98 11.19
N GLU A 62 2.81 -3.76 12.18
CA GLU A 62 1.97 -4.20 13.30
C GLU A 62 1.60 -3.01 14.18
N TRP A 63 2.59 -2.18 14.51
CA TRP A 63 2.39 -0.94 15.27
C TRP A 63 1.37 -0.02 14.58
N LEU A 64 1.49 0.21 13.27
CA LEU A 64 0.54 1.00 12.49
C LEU A 64 -0.85 0.35 12.45
N THR A 65 -0.92 -0.98 12.25
CA THR A 65 -2.18 -1.73 12.26
C THR A 65 -2.91 -1.52 13.58
N ARG A 66 -2.21 -1.60 14.71
CA ARG A 66 -2.73 -1.28 16.04
C ARG A 66 -3.19 0.17 16.18
N LYS A 67 -2.50 1.15 15.58
CA LYS A 67 -3.00 2.54 15.55
C LYS A 67 -4.26 2.70 14.73
N ILE A 68 -4.35 2.03 13.59
CA ILE A 68 -5.51 2.07 12.70
C ILE A 68 -6.74 1.50 13.43
N THR A 69 -6.59 0.31 14.02
CA THR A 69 -7.70 -0.42 14.65
C THR A 69 -8.07 0.15 16.01
N GLY A 70 -7.10 0.69 16.75
CA GLY A 70 -7.25 1.06 18.15
C GLY A 70 -7.18 -0.13 19.11
N SER A 71 -6.94 -1.34 18.60
CA SER A 71 -6.89 -2.59 19.39
C SER A 71 -5.47 -2.90 19.85
N VAL A 72 -5.31 -3.45 21.06
CA VAL A 72 -3.99 -3.70 21.66
C VAL A 72 -3.24 -4.87 20.98
N SER A 73 -3.94 -5.78 20.31
CA SER A 73 -3.36 -6.92 19.59
C SER A 73 -3.91 -7.03 18.15
N PRO A 74 -3.05 -7.08 17.12
CA PRO A 74 -3.47 -7.38 15.75
C PRO A 74 -3.78 -8.88 15.52
N HIS A 75 -3.47 -9.75 16.49
CA HIS A 75 -3.63 -11.20 16.38
C HIS A 75 -4.87 -11.75 17.07
N GLU A 76 -5.64 -10.92 17.77
CA GLU A 76 -6.92 -11.34 18.35
C GLU A 76 -7.96 -11.39 17.24
N TRP A 77 -8.13 -12.58 16.66
CA TRP A 77 -9.30 -12.91 15.86
C TRP A 77 -10.52 -12.76 16.76
N ASN A 78 -11.34 -11.73 16.52
CA ASN A 78 -12.69 -11.67 17.09
C ASN A 78 -13.55 -12.75 16.43
N GLN A 79 -13.39 -13.99 16.88
CA GLN A 79 -14.18 -15.16 16.46
C GLN A 79 -15.68 -15.01 16.79
N PHE A 80 -16.07 -13.96 17.54
CA PHE A 80 -17.43 -13.73 18.03
C PHE A 80 -18.09 -12.44 17.49
N GLY A 81 -17.77 -12.01 16.26
CA GLY A 81 -18.72 -11.22 15.46
C GLY A 81 -18.73 -9.70 15.68
N GLY A 82 -17.55 -9.08 15.72
CA GLY A 82 -17.44 -7.62 15.58
C GLY A 82 -16.00 -7.21 15.30
N GLY A 83 -15.66 -6.97 14.04
CA GLY A 83 -14.37 -6.33 13.74
C GLY A 83 -14.39 -4.85 14.14
N PRO A 84 -13.21 -4.20 14.13
CA PRO A 84 -13.10 -2.82 14.57
C PRO A 84 -13.99 -1.90 13.71
N GLN A 85 -14.73 -1.00 14.37
CA GLN A 85 -15.45 0.07 13.67
C GLN A 85 -14.42 1.09 13.17
N ILE A 86 -13.96 0.90 11.93
CA ILE A 86 -12.94 1.74 11.33
C ILE A 86 -13.61 2.88 10.58
N HIS A 87 -13.17 4.09 10.88
CA HIS A 87 -13.54 5.31 10.19
C HIS A 87 -12.28 6.02 9.70
N LEU A 88 -12.19 6.35 8.41
CA LEU A 88 -10.97 6.92 7.80
C LEU A 88 -10.48 8.21 8.47
N GLY A 89 -11.40 9.02 9.01
CA GLY A 89 -11.04 10.24 9.72
C GLY A 89 -10.21 9.94 10.97
N ASP A 90 -10.64 8.94 11.73
CA ASP A 90 -10.07 8.54 13.00
C ASP A 90 -8.70 7.89 12.80
N ILE A 91 -8.50 7.17 11.69
CA ILE A 91 -7.21 6.54 11.34
C ILE A 91 -6.09 7.60 11.32
N ARG A 92 -6.33 8.72 10.65
CA ARG A 92 -5.34 9.80 10.54
C ARG A 92 -4.94 10.29 11.92
N ASP A 93 -5.93 10.59 12.76
CA ASP A 93 -5.70 11.20 14.07
C ASP A 93 -5.01 10.20 15.02
N ARG A 94 -5.36 8.90 14.95
CA ARG A 94 -4.68 7.84 15.71
C ARG A 94 -3.23 7.63 15.27
N ILE A 95 -2.96 7.65 13.96
CA ILE A 95 -1.58 7.55 13.44
C ILE A 95 -0.77 8.76 13.91
N ILE A 96 -1.32 9.98 13.81
CA ILE A 96 -0.66 11.20 14.29
C ILE A 96 -0.36 11.09 15.79
N ALA A 97 -1.34 10.72 16.60
CA ALA A 97 -1.16 10.54 18.03
C ALA A 97 -0.07 9.50 18.33
N GLY A 98 -0.05 8.37 17.63
CA GLY A 98 1.01 7.36 17.76
C GLY A 98 2.40 7.90 17.40
N LEU A 99 2.51 8.60 16.27
CA LEU A 99 3.77 9.20 15.80
C LEU A 99 4.31 10.24 16.80
N GLN A 100 3.45 11.01 17.45
CA GLN A 100 3.87 12.05 18.40
C GLN A 100 4.18 11.49 19.79
N ASN A 101 3.38 10.52 20.25
CA ASN A 101 3.44 10.05 21.63
C ASN A 101 4.29 8.80 21.84
N GLU A 102 4.40 7.92 20.85
CA GLU A 102 5.07 6.61 21.02
C GLU A 102 6.39 6.51 20.25
N LEU A 103 6.45 7.05 19.03
CA LEU A 103 7.66 6.99 18.21
C LEU A 103 8.89 7.58 18.92
N PRO A 104 8.81 8.72 19.63
CA PRO A 104 9.99 9.29 20.27
C PRO A 104 10.45 8.51 21.51
N LEU A 105 9.52 7.82 22.19
CA LEU A 105 9.82 7.05 23.41
C LEU A 105 10.68 5.81 23.13
N GLY A 106 10.58 5.25 21.92
CA GLY A 106 11.40 4.12 21.48
C GLY A 106 12.84 4.49 21.11
N GLN A 107 13.19 5.78 21.08
CA GLN A 107 14.46 6.27 20.52
C GLN A 107 15.29 7.01 21.56
N ARG A 108 15.80 6.25 22.55
CA ARG A 108 16.54 6.76 23.72
C ARG A 108 17.90 7.38 23.35
N THR A 109 18.52 6.94 22.27
CA THR A 109 19.86 7.40 21.83
C THR A 109 19.78 8.18 20.52
N ARG A 110 20.78 9.06 20.29
CA ARG A 110 21.00 9.70 18.98
C ARG A 110 21.82 8.75 18.09
N PRO A 111 21.66 8.80 16.75
CA PRO A 111 20.72 9.62 15.99
C PRO A 111 19.27 9.11 16.09
N ARG A 112 18.31 10.03 15.96
CA ARG A 112 16.88 9.70 15.88
C ARG A 112 16.47 9.52 14.44
N TYR A 113 15.60 8.56 14.20
CA TYR A 113 15.06 8.20 12.91
C TYR A 113 13.60 8.62 12.82
N GLY A 114 13.26 9.20 11.68
CA GLY A 114 11.90 9.57 11.35
C GLY A 114 11.05 8.38 10.92
N LEU A 115 9.75 8.63 10.86
CA LEU A 115 8.79 7.76 10.19
C LEU A 115 7.90 8.61 9.29
N GLU A 116 7.69 8.12 8.08
CA GLU A 116 6.84 8.70 7.06
C GLU A 116 5.73 7.71 6.71
N VAL A 117 4.52 8.23 6.54
CA VAL A 117 3.33 7.45 6.23
C VAL A 117 2.61 8.10 5.06
N LEU A 118 2.36 7.31 4.01
CA LEU A 118 1.63 7.71 2.81
C LEU A 118 0.29 6.97 2.81
N ILE A 119 -0.80 7.72 2.87
CA ILE A 119 -2.16 7.19 2.90
C ILE A 119 -2.88 7.69 1.66
N SER A 120 -3.40 6.80 0.83
CA SER A 120 -4.11 7.18 -0.40
C SER A 120 -5.38 6.36 -0.54
N GLY A 121 -6.48 6.97 -0.97
CA GLY A 121 -7.73 6.22 -1.08
C GLY A 121 -8.96 7.04 -1.37
N TRP A 122 -10.11 6.44 -1.03
CA TRP A 122 -11.44 6.93 -1.34
C TRP A 122 -12.24 7.15 -0.07
N SER A 123 -12.91 8.30 0.04
CA SER A 123 -13.92 8.54 1.07
C SER A 123 -15.32 8.53 0.46
N TYR A 124 -16.24 7.79 1.07
CA TYR A 124 -17.64 7.68 0.67
C TYR A 124 -18.51 8.56 1.58
N PRO A 125 -19.34 9.47 1.02
CA PRO A 125 -20.25 10.24 1.83
C PRO A 125 -21.33 9.35 2.45
N ARG A 126 -21.59 9.53 3.75
CA ARG A 126 -22.57 8.76 4.54
C ARG A 126 -23.99 8.78 3.97
N ILE A 127 -24.34 9.81 3.20
CA ILE A 127 -25.67 10.01 2.62
C ILE A 127 -25.50 10.27 1.12
N TRP A 128 -25.74 9.24 0.30
CA TRP A 128 -25.79 9.37 -1.16
C TRP A 128 -26.94 10.27 -1.65
N ARG A 129 -27.91 10.63 -0.77
CA ARG A 129 -29.11 11.44 -1.09
C ARG A 129 -28.83 12.86 -1.61
N ARG A 130 -27.58 13.34 -1.63
CA ARG A 130 -27.21 14.64 -2.22
C ARG A 130 -26.36 14.53 -3.48
N GLY A 131 -26.25 13.35 -4.08
CA GLY A 131 -25.45 13.16 -5.31
C GLY A 131 -23.97 13.50 -5.13
N ARG A 132 -23.45 13.51 -3.88
CA ARG A 132 -22.04 13.77 -3.64
C ARG A 132 -21.25 12.54 -4.06
N PRO A 133 -20.34 12.66 -5.04
CA PRO A 133 -19.57 11.51 -5.49
C PRO A 133 -18.52 11.14 -4.44
N ALA A 134 -17.94 9.94 -4.57
CA ALA A 134 -16.77 9.54 -3.80
C ALA A 134 -15.66 10.60 -3.96
N ALA A 135 -14.79 10.76 -2.96
CA ALA A 135 -13.65 11.67 -3.10
C ALA A 135 -12.36 10.88 -2.99
N CYS A 136 -11.49 11.04 -3.99
CA CYS A 136 -10.12 10.55 -3.92
C CYS A 136 -9.28 11.53 -3.12
N TRP A 137 -8.36 11.02 -2.31
CA TRP A 137 -7.46 11.82 -1.49
C TRP A 137 -6.16 11.07 -1.24
N SER A 138 -5.12 11.82 -0.91
CA SER A 138 -3.89 11.26 -0.35
C SER A 138 -3.29 12.20 0.71
N TRP A 139 -2.57 11.60 1.66
CA TRP A 139 -1.91 12.26 2.79
C TRP A 139 -0.51 11.70 2.95
N THR A 140 0.46 12.59 3.08
CA THR A 140 1.79 12.27 3.60
C THR A 140 1.89 12.82 5.01
N ILE A 141 2.26 11.96 5.96
CA ILE A 141 2.47 12.31 7.37
C ILE A 141 3.92 11.97 7.71
N THR A 142 4.69 12.97 8.12
CA THR A 142 6.11 12.82 8.46
C THR A 142 6.35 13.22 9.91
N HIS A 143 7.11 12.41 10.64
CA HIS A 143 7.57 12.74 11.98
C HIS A 143 9.06 12.45 12.12
N SER A 144 9.84 13.39 12.66
CA SER A 144 11.30 13.27 12.75
C SER A 144 11.82 12.39 13.90
N GLY A 145 10.91 11.79 14.68
CA GLY A 145 11.25 11.03 15.89
C GLY A 145 11.65 11.89 17.09
N ASN A 146 11.74 13.22 16.94
CA ASN A 146 12.04 14.13 18.05
C ASN A 146 10.79 14.33 18.94
N PRO A 147 10.85 14.12 20.29
CA PRO A 147 9.71 14.30 21.20
C PRO A 147 9.09 15.70 21.18
N ARG A 148 9.84 16.71 20.74
CA ARG A 148 9.34 18.10 20.64
C ARG A 148 8.80 18.44 19.24
N ALA A 149 9.02 17.58 18.25
CA ALA A 149 8.52 17.81 16.91
C ALA A 149 7.01 17.52 16.84
N ARG A 150 6.38 18.14 15.86
CA ARG A 150 5.01 17.81 15.47
C ARG A 150 5.04 17.08 14.14
N CYS A 151 4.01 16.28 13.86
CA CYS A 151 3.84 15.69 12.55
C CYS A 151 3.68 16.80 11.50
N GLN A 152 4.47 16.71 10.44
CA GLN A 152 4.25 17.48 9.22
C GLN A 152 3.23 16.71 8.37
N ILE A 153 2.15 17.38 7.96
CA ILE A 153 1.08 16.76 7.21
C ILE A 153 0.96 17.48 5.88
N ARG A 154 1.33 16.79 4.81
CA ARG A 154 1.11 17.27 3.45
C ARG A 154 -0.09 16.55 2.88
N ARG A 155 -1.15 17.32 2.60
CA ARG A 155 -2.36 16.79 1.99
C ARG A 155 -2.32 17.06 0.50
N SER A 156 -2.37 16.00 -0.31
CA SER A 156 -2.64 16.11 -1.74
C SER A 156 -4.12 16.44 -1.96
N GLN A 157 -4.39 17.12 -3.07
CA GLN A 157 -5.68 17.75 -3.35
C GLN A 157 -6.81 16.70 -3.31
N ARG A 158 -7.99 17.09 -2.79
CA ARG A 158 -9.17 16.23 -2.93
C ARG A 158 -9.68 16.36 -4.35
N PHE A 159 -9.58 15.30 -5.14
CA PHE A 159 -10.26 15.25 -6.41
C PHE A 159 -11.75 15.04 -6.15
N ARG A 160 -12.50 16.13 -6.34
CA ARG A 160 -13.92 16.06 -6.66
C ARG A 160 -13.97 16.08 -8.18
N PHE A 161 -14.81 15.24 -8.78
CA PHE A 161 -15.02 14.99 -10.21
C PHE A 161 -15.26 16.21 -11.14
N ALA A 162 -15.00 17.45 -10.69
CA ALA A 162 -15.38 18.70 -11.34
C ALA A 162 -14.19 19.56 -11.83
N ASP A 163 -12.92 19.20 -11.57
CA ASP A 163 -11.76 19.89 -12.14
C ASP A 163 -11.04 19.00 -13.16
N PRO A 164 -11.31 19.17 -14.47
CA PRO A 164 -10.68 18.39 -15.53
C PRO A 164 -9.22 18.79 -15.80
N SER A 165 -8.73 19.90 -15.26
CA SER A 165 -7.33 20.34 -15.44
C SER A 165 -6.33 19.60 -14.56
N ARG A 166 -6.83 18.94 -13.50
CA ARG A 166 -6.05 18.11 -12.58
C ARG A 166 -6.76 16.76 -12.43
N THR A 167 -6.55 15.88 -13.39
CA THR A 167 -7.18 14.55 -13.40
C THR A 167 -6.52 13.57 -12.42
N TRP A 168 -5.32 13.88 -11.93
CA TRP A 168 -4.55 13.03 -11.02
C TRP A 168 -3.37 13.73 -10.34
N GLN A 169 -2.78 13.10 -9.31
CA GLN A 169 -1.63 13.60 -8.55
C GLN A 169 -0.75 12.46 -8.02
N TYR A 170 0.56 12.71 -7.94
CA TYR A 170 1.51 11.87 -7.23
C TYR A 170 1.74 12.29 -5.78
N SER A 171 2.13 11.33 -4.96
CA SER A 171 2.74 11.54 -3.65
C SER A 171 3.76 10.44 -3.40
N ALA A 172 4.90 10.78 -2.83
CA ALA A 172 5.96 9.82 -2.50
C ALA A 172 6.48 10.06 -1.08
N ILE A 173 7.06 9.02 -0.49
CA ILE A 173 7.71 9.06 0.84
C ILE A 173 8.99 8.21 0.85
N GLY A 174 9.87 8.49 1.81
CA GLY A 174 11.13 7.78 2.01
C GLY A 174 12.24 8.36 1.14
N ARG A 175 12.74 7.61 0.16
CA ARG A 175 13.72 8.10 -0.82
C ARG A 175 13.05 8.80 -2.00
N ASP A 176 12.11 9.69 -1.72
CA ASP A 176 11.40 10.46 -2.74
C ASP A 176 12.35 11.37 -3.55
N ASP A 177 13.50 11.71 -2.97
CA ASP A 177 14.64 12.37 -3.62
C ASP A 177 15.16 11.64 -4.87
N LEU A 178 14.95 10.33 -4.97
CA LEU A 178 15.42 9.50 -6.08
C LEU A 178 14.46 9.45 -7.27
N VAL A 179 13.28 10.08 -7.17
CA VAL A 179 12.24 10.00 -8.20
C VAL A 179 11.97 11.37 -8.81
N ASP A 180 12.18 11.49 -10.12
CA ASP A 180 11.75 12.66 -10.89
C ASP A 180 10.24 12.59 -11.18
N LEU A 181 9.44 13.02 -10.20
CA LEU A 181 7.98 13.10 -10.32
C LEU A 181 7.52 13.95 -11.51
N PRO A 182 8.14 15.10 -11.85
CA PRO A 182 7.85 15.82 -13.10
C PRO A 182 8.03 14.98 -14.37
N THR A 183 9.11 14.21 -14.48
CA THR A 183 9.34 13.34 -15.64
C THR A 183 8.33 12.19 -15.68
N LEU A 184 8.06 11.56 -14.55
CA LEU A 184 6.99 10.55 -14.42
C LEU A 184 5.62 11.15 -14.77
N HIS A 185 5.39 12.42 -14.45
CA HIS A 185 4.15 13.11 -14.81
C HIS A 185 4.03 13.28 -16.33
N LYS A 186 5.09 13.75 -16.99
CA LYS A 186 5.13 13.87 -18.45
C LYS A 186 4.93 12.53 -19.16
N LYS A 187 5.51 11.44 -18.65
CA LYS A 187 5.35 10.08 -19.19
C LYS A 187 3.87 9.65 -19.24
N LEU A 188 3.08 9.97 -18.21
CA LEU A 188 1.65 9.61 -18.17
C LEU A 188 0.70 10.68 -18.77
N ALA A 189 1.14 11.92 -18.94
CA ALA A 189 0.31 13.03 -19.41
C ALA A 189 0.22 13.13 -20.95
N VAL A 190 0.47 12.04 -21.70
CA VAL A 190 0.46 12.05 -23.16
C VAL A 190 -0.95 12.43 -23.68
N PRO A 191 -1.09 13.54 -24.43
CA PRO A 191 -2.39 14.00 -24.92
C PRO A 191 -3.15 12.91 -25.68
N GLY A 192 -4.44 12.76 -25.39
CA GLY A 192 -5.31 11.75 -26.03
C GLY A 192 -5.23 10.35 -25.40
N THR A 193 -4.36 10.13 -24.42
CA THR A 193 -4.21 8.83 -23.76
C THR A 193 -4.99 8.82 -22.45
N HIS A 194 -5.92 7.89 -22.30
CA HIS A 194 -6.55 7.63 -21.01
C HIS A 194 -5.58 6.81 -20.14
N ILE A 195 -5.20 7.33 -18.98
CA ILE A 195 -4.36 6.59 -18.03
C ILE A 195 -5.19 5.44 -17.49
N THR A 196 -4.76 4.21 -17.78
CA THR A 196 -5.35 3.00 -17.20
C THR A 196 -4.62 2.62 -15.90
N PRO A 197 -5.25 1.81 -15.04
CA PRO A 197 -4.60 1.31 -13.83
C PRO A 197 -3.30 0.56 -14.10
N ASP A 198 -3.26 -0.29 -15.12
CA ASP A 198 -2.08 -1.09 -15.46
C ASP A 198 -0.92 -0.22 -15.96
N VAL A 199 -1.19 0.79 -16.78
CA VAL A 199 -0.17 1.75 -17.25
C VAL A 199 0.39 2.56 -16.08
N ALA A 200 -0.48 3.02 -15.18
CA ALA A 200 -0.06 3.73 -13.98
C ALA A 200 0.80 2.85 -13.07
N GLU A 201 0.37 1.62 -12.80
CA GLU A 201 1.10 0.68 -11.96
C GLU A 201 2.47 0.35 -12.54
N GLN A 202 2.56 0.02 -13.83
CA GLN A 202 3.82 -0.24 -14.51
C GLN A 202 4.78 0.96 -14.38
N ALA A 203 4.28 2.18 -14.62
CA ALA A 203 5.10 3.39 -14.50
C ALA A 203 5.62 3.62 -13.08
N LEU A 204 4.83 3.33 -12.04
CA LEU A 204 5.31 3.43 -10.65
C LEU A 204 6.35 2.36 -10.32
N VAL A 205 6.15 1.12 -10.78
CA VAL A 205 7.10 0.01 -10.59
C VAL A 205 8.43 0.31 -11.26
N GLU A 206 8.40 0.81 -12.50
CA GLU A 206 9.59 1.22 -13.24
C GLU A 206 10.34 2.34 -12.50
N ALA A 207 9.64 3.38 -12.05
CA ALA A 207 10.26 4.48 -11.31
C ALA A 207 10.94 4.00 -10.01
N ILE A 208 10.35 3.05 -9.29
CA ILE A 208 10.96 2.47 -8.08
C ILE A 208 12.20 1.65 -8.44
N ARG A 209 12.18 0.88 -9.53
CA ARG A 209 13.33 0.09 -9.99
C ARG A 209 14.47 0.96 -10.51
N GLU A 210 14.16 2.01 -11.27
CA GLU A 210 15.13 3.04 -11.68
C GLU A 210 15.83 3.63 -10.44
N ALA A 211 15.07 4.00 -9.41
CA ALA A 211 15.61 4.48 -8.14
C ALA A 211 16.44 3.41 -7.41
N ALA A 212 16.01 2.14 -7.42
CA ALA A 212 16.74 1.04 -6.80
C ALA A 212 18.14 0.83 -7.41
N HIS A 213 18.29 1.02 -8.73
CA HIS A 213 19.57 0.91 -9.41
C HIS A 213 20.53 2.09 -9.19
N MET A 214 20.07 3.18 -8.55
CA MET A 214 20.95 4.31 -8.22
C MET A 214 21.95 3.94 -7.11
N PRO A 215 23.21 4.42 -7.18
CA PRO A 215 24.19 4.18 -6.13
C PRO A 215 23.71 4.65 -4.76
N ARG A 216 23.84 3.79 -3.74
CA ARG A 216 23.43 4.08 -2.35
C ARG A 216 21.94 4.45 -2.20
N SER A 217 21.09 3.92 -3.09
CA SER A 217 19.63 4.08 -2.99
C SER A 217 19.10 3.46 -1.69
N GLY A 218 19.51 2.22 -1.42
CA GLY A 218 18.97 1.38 -0.36
C GLY A 218 17.50 0.99 -0.57
N VAL A 219 16.99 1.16 -1.79
CA VAL A 219 15.63 0.84 -2.25
C VAL A 219 15.68 -0.54 -2.92
N GLY A 220 14.69 -1.40 -2.63
CA GLY A 220 14.59 -2.73 -3.26
C GLY A 220 14.06 -2.71 -4.68
N THR A 221 14.45 -3.70 -5.49
CA THR A 221 13.96 -3.90 -6.86
C THR A 221 12.62 -4.65 -6.95
N ASP A 222 12.28 -5.36 -5.87
CA ASP A 222 10.98 -6.00 -5.68
C ASP A 222 9.95 -4.99 -5.19
N VAL A 223 8.79 -4.97 -5.83
CA VAL A 223 7.75 -3.95 -5.59
C VAL A 223 6.42 -4.61 -5.27
N MET A 224 5.72 -4.11 -4.24
CA MET A 224 4.31 -4.41 -4.02
C MET A 224 3.48 -3.21 -4.43
N SER A 225 2.50 -3.43 -5.28
CA SER A 225 1.53 -2.44 -5.72
C SER A 225 0.13 -2.82 -5.25
N VAL A 226 -0.69 -1.80 -4.98
CA VAL A 226 -2.10 -1.92 -4.61
C VAL A 226 -2.92 -0.96 -5.45
N TYR A 227 -3.98 -1.50 -6.07
CA TYR A 227 -4.97 -0.78 -6.83
C TYR A 227 -6.30 -0.71 -6.07
N LEU A 228 -6.84 0.51 -5.92
CA LEU A 228 -8.15 0.77 -5.31
C LEU A 228 -9.07 1.52 -6.28
N ASN A 229 -10.27 0.98 -6.48
CA ASN A 229 -11.33 1.61 -7.27
C ASN A 229 -12.38 2.31 -6.36
N PRO A 230 -12.98 3.44 -6.79
CA PRO A 230 -14.07 4.11 -6.07
C PRO A 230 -15.35 3.28 -5.91
N LEU A 231 -15.60 2.30 -6.78
CA LEU A 231 -16.80 1.48 -6.83
C LEU A 231 -16.42 -0.02 -6.70
N PRO A 232 -16.11 -0.51 -5.49
CA PRO A 232 -15.64 -1.88 -5.26
C PRO A 232 -16.52 -2.97 -5.86
N TRP A 233 -17.83 -2.78 -5.78
CA TRP A 233 -18.80 -3.76 -6.24
C TRP A 233 -18.88 -3.85 -7.76
N LYS A 234 -18.32 -2.88 -8.50
CA LYS A 234 -18.26 -2.88 -9.96
C LYS A 234 -16.89 -3.29 -10.50
N PHE A 235 -15.82 -2.95 -9.77
CA PHE A 235 -14.46 -3.14 -10.25
C PHE A 235 -13.59 -3.81 -9.21
N ARG A 236 -12.87 -4.85 -9.64
CA ARG A 236 -11.99 -5.65 -8.79
C ARG A 236 -10.79 -4.83 -8.34
N GLN A 237 -10.56 -4.79 -7.04
CA GLN A 237 -9.33 -4.27 -6.45
C GLN A 237 -8.25 -5.35 -6.53
N HIS A 238 -6.97 -4.97 -6.47
CA HIS A 238 -5.91 -5.98 -6.45
C HIS A 238 -4.66 -5.46 -5.75
N ALA A 239 -3.86 -6.40 -5.25
CA ALA A 239 -2.46 -6.16 -4.96
C ALA A 239 -1.60 -7.06 -5.87
N ARG A 240 -0.50 -6.52 -6.37
CA ARG A 240 0.41 -7.21 -7.29
C ARG A 240 1.84 -7.10 -6.77
N TYR A 241 2.50 -8.24 -6.74
CA TYR A 241 3.92 -8.33 -6.40
C TYR A 241 4.73 -8.43 -7.69
N PHE A 242 5.57 -7.43 -7.92
CA PHE A 242 6.47 -7.31 -9.06
C PHE A 242 7.87 -7.71 -8.63
N ARG A 243 8.18 -8.99 -8.85
CA ARG A 243 9.50 -9.55 -8.57
C ARG A 243 10.53 -9.09 -9.61
N ASP A 244 11.73 -8.79 -9.15
CA ASP A 244 12.92 -8.63 -9.98
C ASP A 244 13.45 -10.01 -10.40
N LEU A 245 13.29 -10.32 -11.69
CA LEU A 245 13.70 -11.60 -12.27
C LEU A 245 15.22 -11.68 -12.52
N THR A 246 15.95 -10.56 -12.43
CA THR A 246 17.41 -10.58 -12.57
C THR A 246 18.08 -11.24 -11.37
N VAL A 247 17.38 -11.31 -10.23
CA VAL A 247 17.88 -11.97 -9.03
C VAL A 247 17.47 -13.45 -9.01
N LYS A 248 18.49 -14.32 -9.07
CA LYS A 248 18.36 -15.79 -9.13
C LYS A 248 18.33 -16.43 -7.74
N ASP A 249 17.50 -15.94 -6.83
CA ASP A 249 17.29 -16.50 -5.48
C ASP A 249 15.85 -17.02 -5.31
N ILE A 250 15.50 -17.55 -4.12
CA ILE A 250 14.11 -17.83 -3.77
C ILE A 250 13.67 -16.71 -2.84
N ARG A 251 12.87 -15.77 -3.35
CA ARG A 251 12.25 -14.70 -2.56
C ARG A 251 10.79 -14.99 -2.30
N LEU A 252 10.33 -14.59 -1.12
CA LEU A 252 8.95 -14.76 -0.70
C LEU A 252 8.23 -13.43 -0.87
N GLY A 253 7.18 -13.40 -1.69
CA GLY A 253 6.27 -12.26 -1.63
C GLY A 253 5.51 -12.32 -0.31
N TYR A 254 5.14 -11.18 0.27
CA TYR A 254 4.09 -11.15 1.29
C TYR A 254 2.98 -10.21 0.84
N ALA A 255 1.75 -10.70 0.87
CA ALA A 255 0.57 -9.87 0.65
C ALA A 255 0.51 -8.73 1.68
N PRO A 256 -0.10 -7.58 1.34
CA PRO A 256 -0.34 -6.51 2.30
C PRO A 256 -1.10 -7.00 3.53
N ALA A 257 -0.89 -6.33 4.67
CA ALA A 257 -1.80 -6.49 5.81
C ALA A 257 -3.14 -5.87 5.44
N ILE A 258 -4.25 -6.47 5.87
CA ILE A 258 -5.59 -5.95 5.56
C ILE A 258 -6.38 -5.73 6.83
N VAL A 259 -6.94 -4.54 6.95
CA VAL A 259 -7.72 -4.09 8.11
C VAL A 259 -9.11 -3.77 7.62
N ALA A 260 -10.09 -4.60 8.00
CA ALA A 260 -11.47 -4.47 7.55
C ALA A 260 -12.44 -4.52 8.75
N PRO A 261 -13.72 -4.13 8.57
CA PRO A 261 -14.71 -4.17 9.64
C PRO A 261 -15.00 -5.57 10.20
N THR A 262 -14.44 -6.60 9.61
CA THR A 262 -14.70 -8.01 9.92
C THR A 262 -13.49 -8.75 10.42
N GLY A 263 -12.31 -8.14 10.31
CA GLY A 263 -11.08 -8.77 10.77
C GLY A 263 -9.84 -7.97 10.41
N ILE A 264 -8.77 -8.35 11.10
CA ILE A 264 -7.41 -7.95 10.78
C ILE A 264 -6.75 -9.18 10.17
N PHE A 265 -6.33 -9.07 8.92
CA PHE A 265 -5.61 -10.11 8.19
C PHE A 265 -4.13 -9.71 8.16
N PRO A 266 -3.25 -10.42 8.88
CA PRO A 266 -1.83 -10.12 8.85
C PRO A 266 -1.23 -10.40 7.46
N PRO A 267 -0.03 -9.87 7.15
CA PRO A 267 0.66 -10.17 5.90
C PRO A 267 0.79 -11.69 5.70
N GLN A 268 0.35 -12.19 4.54
CA GLN A 268 0.42 -13.62 4.23
C GLN A 268 1.54 -13.91 3.26
N ARG A 269 2.31 -14.98 3.51
CA ARG A 269 3.39 -15.44 2.64
C ARG A 269 2.83 -15.92 1.29
N MET A 270 3.35 -15.35 0.22
CA MET A 270 3.12 -15.76 -1.17
C MET A 270 4.17 -16.80 -1.51
N THR A 271 3.76 -18.06 -1.67
CA THR A 271 4.68 -19.22 -1.80
C THR A 271 5.24 -19.42 -3.22
N ARG A 272 4.90 -18.54 -4.17
CA ARG A 272 5.49 -18.43 -5.52
C ARG A 272 5.59 -16.95 -5.90
N SER A 273 6.43 -16.59 -6.88
CA SER A 273 6.46 -15.26 -7.54
C SER A 273 5.18 -14.92 -8.32
N GLY A 274 4.06 -15.57 -7.99
CA GLY A 274 2.73 -15.33 -8.52
C GLY A 274 1.97 -14.38 -7.61
N GLY A 275 1.42 -13.34 -8.22
CA GLY A 275 0.60 -12.31 -7.59
C GLY A 275 -0.67 -12.87 -6.95
N HIS A 276 -1.17 -12.15 -5.95
CA HIS A 276 -2.36 -12.47 -5.21
C HIS A 276 -3.34 -11.29 -5.27
N ALA A 277 -4.18 -11.24 -6.30
CA ALA A 277 -5.38 -10.39 -6.39
C ALA A 277 -6.44 -10.69 -5.30
N PHE A 278 -7.46 -9.83 -5.21
CA PHE A 278 -8.39 -9.74 -4.07
C PHE A 278 -9.84 -9.56 -4.56
N VAL A 279 -10.73 -10.56 -4.41
CA VAL A 279 -12.13 -10.49 -4.92
C VAL A 279 -13.15 -10.32 -3.78
N PHE A 280 -13.67 -9.09 -3.63
CA PHE A 280 -14.79 -8.82 -2.74
C PHE A 280 -16.09 -9.29 -3.37
N ASN A 281 -16.75 -10.30 -2.80
CA ASN A 281 -18.05 -10.75 -3.28
C ASN A 281 -19.12 -9.67 -3.02
N GLY A 282 -19.79 -9.22 -4.08
CA GLY A 282 -20.82 -8.18 -4.02
C GLY A 282 -22.17 -8.66 -3.46
N GLU A 283 -22.35 -9.97 -3.34
CA GLU A 283 -23.64 -10.59 -2.96
C GLU A 283 -23.73 -10.96 -1.47
N THR A 284 -22.59 -11.07 -0.77
CA THR A 284 -22.50 -11.31 0.68
C THR A 284 -21.54 -10.31 1.33
N PRO A 285 -22.02 -9.19 1.92
CA PRO A 285 -21.16 -8.15 2.50
C PRO A 285 -20.36 -8.57 3.75
N TYR A 286 -20.50 -9.84 4.16
CA TYR A 286 -19.91 -10.41 5.37
C TYR A 286 -18.97 -11.61 5.10
N GLU A 287 -18.70 -11.93 3.83
CA GLU A 287 -17.83 -13.04 3.45
C GLU A 287 -16.55 -12.50 2.80
N PHE A 288 -15.43 -12.71 3.48
CA PHE A 288 -14.11 -12.16 3.12
C PHE A 288 -13.39 -13.18 2.26
N GLN A 289 -13.35 -12.95 0.96
CA GLN A 289 -12.53 -13.76 0.07
C GLN A 289 -11.61 -12.85 -0.75
N TYR A 290 -10.43 -13.37 -1.04
CA TYR A 290 -9.30 -12.67 -1.64
C TYR A 290 -8.77 -13.65 -2.71
N ASP A 291 -8.74 -13.27 -3.98
CA ASP A 291 -8.61 -14.22 -5.09
C ASP A 291 -7.60 -13.77 -6.14
N MET A 292 -6.66 -14.65 -6.44
CA MET A 292 -5.26 -14.31 -6.65
C MET A 292 -4.78 -14.50 -8.12
N GLU A 293 -4.52 -13.42 -8.88
CA GLU A 293 -4.22 -13.54 -10.33
C GLU A 293 -2.71 -13.56 -10.68
N THR A 294 -2.36 -14.47 -11.61
CA THR A 294 -1.01 -14.63 -12.18
C THR A 294 -0.82 -13.65 -13.33
N VAL A 295 0.12 -12.71 -13.23
CA VAL A 295 0.55 -11.93 -14.40
C VAL A 295 1.25 -12.91 -15.35
N PRO A 296 0.87 -13.00 -16.64
CA PRO A 296 1.56 -13.86 -17.59
C PRO A 296 3.06 -13.56 -17.58
N PRO A 297 3.94 -14.54 -17.80
CA PRO A 297 5.32 -14.23 -18.16
C PRO A 297 5.26 -13.28 -19.35
N TRP A 298 5.89 -12.11 -19.21
CA TRP A 298 6.12 -11.24 -20.36
C TRP A 298 6.86 -12.08 -21.43
N PRO A 299 6.53 -11.93 -22.72
CA PRO A 299 7.15 -12.73 -23.77
C PRO A 299 8.68 -12.63 -23.61
N ASP A 300 9.34 -13.79 -23.60
CA ASP A 300 10.79 -14.02 -23.45
C ASP A 300 11.34 -14.35 -22.05
N THR A 301 10.71 -15.30 -21.33
CA THR A 301 11.42 -16.01 -20.23
C THR A 301 11.68 -17.47 -20.62
N PRO A 302 12.89 -17.83 -21.12
CA PRO A 302 13.23 -19.21 -21.45
C PRO A 302 13.31 -20.06 -20.18
N GLY A 303 12.59 -21.18 -20.12
CA GLY A 303 12.95 -22.30 -19.25
C GLY A 303 12.00 -22.74 -18.13
N VAL A 304 10.67 -22.58 -18.25
CA VAL A 304 9.75 -23.20 -17.26
C VAL A 304 9.00 -24.39 -17.85
N GLN A 305 9.38 -25.60 -17.43
CA GLN A 305 8.60 -26.83 -17.64
C GLN A 305 7.29 -26.77 -16.84
N SER A 306 6.18 -27.04 -17.53
CA SER A 306 4.83 -27.08 -16.97
C SER A 306 4.55 -28.43 -16.29
N PHE A 307 4.17 -28.42 -15.02
CA PHE A 307 3.45 -29.53 -14.39
C PHE A 307 1.97 -29.19 -14.31
N GLY A 308 1.14 -30.02 -14.97
CA GLY A 308 -0.30 -29.82 -15.08
C GLY A 308 -1.07 -30.01 -13.77
N PRO A 309 -2.32 -29.52 -13.70
CA PRO A 309 -3.13 -29.59 -12.48
C PRO A 309 -3.67 -31.02 -12.27
N VAL A 310 -3.50 -31.55 -11.06
CA VAL A 310 -4.24 -32.74 -10.61
C VAL A 310 -5.69 -32.30 -10.36
N MET A 311 -6.61 -32.77 -11.20
CA MET A 311 -8.04 -32.55 -11.05
C MET A 311 -8.59 -33.23 -9.78
N GLY A 312 -9.18 -32.44 -8.88
CA GLY A 312 -10.07 -32.90 -7.81
C GLY A 312 -11.54 -32.73 -8.23
N LYS A 313 -12.34 -33.78 -8.10
CA LYS A 313 -13.71 -33.95 -8.63
C LYS A 313 -14.74 -32.93 -8.11
N PRO A 314 -15.83 -32.66 -8.88
CA PRO A 314 -16.96 -31.86 -8.40
C PRO A 314 -17.85 -32.66 -7.44
N TRP A 315 -18.35 -31.99 -6.40
CA TRP A 315 -19.40 -32.51 -5.52
C TRP A 315 -20.77 -32.35 -6.18
N ARG A 316 -21.62 -33.37 -6.02
CA ARG A 316 -23.02 -33.42 -6.47
C ARG A 316 -23.94 -32.62 -5.56
#